data_AF-X0UDQ4-F1
#
_entry.id   AF-X0UDQ4-F1
#
_cell.length_a   1.000
_cell.length_b   1.000
_cell.length_c   1.000
_cell.angle_alpha   90.00
_cell.angle_beta   90.00
_cell.angle_gamma   90.00
#
_symmetry.space_group_name_H-M   'P 1'
#
loop_
_entity.id
_entity.type
_entity.pdbx_description
1 polymer ?
#
loop_
_entity_poly.entity_id
_entity_poly.type
_entity_poly.pdbx_seq_one_letter_code
_entity_poly.pdbx_strand_id
1 'polypeptide(L)'
;MLDKPPENTLKRKLGLFPVTNIVIANMIGAGIFMTSGLLMEDLANPLLLILLWIVGGIIALCGALCYSELGAAMPHAGGEYIFLSRLFNPLFGFLSGWVSFFVGFSAPIAASAIGFAEYLTRAFPQLLSLG
;
A
#
# COMPACT_ATOMS: atom_id res chain seq x y z
N MET A 1 -22.64 -34.68 -20.49
CA MET A 1 -21.35 -34.74 -19.79
C MET A 1 -21.22 -33.46 -19.00
N LEU A 2 -21.37 -33.55 -17.68
CA LEU A 2 -21.41 -32.40 -16.76
C LEU A 2 -19.98 -32.07 -16.33
N ASP A 3 -19.44 -30.94 -16.76
CA ASP A 3 -18.22 -30.38 -16.15
C ASP A 3 -18.58 -29.86 -14.75
N LYS A 4 -18.24 -30.66 -13.74
CA LYS A 4 -18.26 -30.25 -12.35
C LYS A 4 -17.18 -29.17 -12.18
N PRO A 5 -17.53 -27.93 -11.77
CA PRO A 5 -16.50 -26.93 -11.50
C PRO A 5 -15.56 -27.46 -10.40
N PRO A 6 -14.24 -27.23 -10.52
CA PRO A 6 -13.25 -27.82 -9.63
C PRO A 6 -13.56 -27.51 -8.16
N GLU A 7 -13.46 -28.50 -7.28
CA GLU A 7 -13.86 -28.44 -5.86
C GLU A 7 -13.04 -27.46 -5.00
N ASN A 8 -12.14 -26.68 -5.59
CA ASN A 8 -11.22 -25.77 -4.92
C ASN A 8 -11.40 -24.30 -5.34
N THR A 9 -12.64 -23.89 -5.67
CA THR A 9 -12.94 -22.48 -5.93
C THR A 9 -13.13 -21.72 -4.62
N LEU A 10 -12.37 -20.64 -4.42
CA LEU A 10 -12.53 -19.74 -3.27
C LEU A 10 -13.98 -19.26 -3.15
N LYS A 11 -14.60 -19.48 -1.99
CA LYS A 11 -15.96 -19.02 -1.71
C LYS A 11 -15.94 -17.48 -1.56
N ARG A 12 -16.70 -16.76 -2.38
CA ARG A 12 -16.93 -15.31 -2.24
C ARG A 12 -17.73 -15.01 -0.97
N LYS A 13 -17.04 -14.92 0.18
CA LYS A 13 -17.63 -14.61 1.50
C LYS A 13 -17.30 -13.21 2.01
N LEU A 14 -16.41 -12.49 1.33
CA LEU A 14 -16.00 -11.14 1.72
C LEU A 14 -17.05 -10.12 1.26
N GLY A 15 -17.80 -9.58 2.22
CA GLY A 15 -18.72 -8.45 2.01
C GLY A 15 -18.04 -7.09 2.22
N LEU A 16 -18.82 -6.01 2.13
CA LEU A 16 -18.29 -4.63 2.22
C LEU A 16 -17.52 -4.35 3.52
N PHE A 17 -18.07 -4.76 4.66
CA PHE A 17 -17.45 -4.52 5.97
C PHE A 17 -16.05 -5.16 6.12
N PRO A 18 -15.88 -6.49 5.93
CA PRO A 18 -14.56 -7.10 6.05
C PRO A 18 -13.58 -6.59 4.97
N VAL A 19 -14.04 -6.31 3.75
CA VAL A 19 -13.18 -5.74 2.69
C VAL A 19 -12.68 -4.35 3.06
N THR A 20 -13.56 -3.48 3.58
CA THR A 20 -13.19 -2.13 4.01
C THR A 20 -12.16 -2.17 5.14
N ASN A 21 -12.35 -3.05 6.13
CA ASN A 21 -11.40 -3.20 7.23
C ASN A 21 -10.03 -3.70 6.76
N ILE A 22 -9.98 -4.60 5.77
CA ILE A 22 -8.70 -5.04 5.18
C ILE A 22 -7.97 -3.86 4.54
N VAL A 23 -8.68 -3.01 3.81
CA VAL A 23 -8.09 -1.81 3.20
C VAL A 23 -7.58 -0.85 4.28
N ILE A 24 -8.37 -0.55 5.31
CA ILE A 24 -7.95 0.31 6.42
C ILE A 24 -6.70 -0.23 7.11
N ALA A 25 -6.68 -1.54 7.42
CA ALA A 25 -5.54 -2.19 8.05
C ALA A 25 -4.28 -2.16 7.17
N ASN A 26 -4.43 -2.19 5.84
CA ASN A 26 -3.30 -2.08 4.93
C ASN A 26 -2.79 -0.64 4.75
N MET A 27 -3.66 0.37 4.87
CA MET A 27 -3.29 1.78 4.75
C MET A 27 -2.61 2.34 6.00
N ILE A 28 -3.06 1.95 7.19
CA ILE A 28 -2.47 2.43 8.45
C ILE A 28 -1.18 1.65 8.72
N GLY A 29 -0.04 2.30 8.47
CA GLY A 29 1.29 1.72 8.70
C GLY A 29 2.28 2.72 9.31
N ALA A 30 3.58 2.39 9.24
CA ALA A 30 4.66 3.20 9.80
C ALA A 30 4.73 4.64 9.22
N GLY A 31 4.18 4.86 8.02
CA GLY A 31 4.21 6.16 7.34
C GLY A 31 3.59 7.30 8.12
N ILE A 32 2.51 7.07 8.88
CA ILE A 32 1.89 8.16 9.67
C ILE A 32 2.81 8.65 10.78
N PHE A 33 3.61 7.77 11.38
CA PHE A 33 4.51 8.08 12.48
C PHE A 33 5.86 8.59 11.98
N MET A 34 6.44 7.91 10.99
CA MET A 34 7.77 8.24 10.47
C MET A 34 7.75 9.50 9.59
N THR A 35 6.87 9.54 8.59
CA THR A 35 6.81 10.67 7.64
C THR A 35 6.40 11.95 8.34
N SER A 36 5.44 11.91 9.26
CA SER A 36 5.05 13.10 10.02
C SER A 36 6.18 13.58 10.94
N GLY A 37 6.97 12.67 11.51
CA GLY A 37 8.14 13.02 12.32
C GLY A 37 9.21 13.76 11.50
N LEU A 38 9.57 13.19 10.35
CA LEU A 38 10.54 13.80 9.42
C LEU A 38 10.07 15.17 8.91
N LEU A 39 8.80 15.26 8.48
CA LEU A 39 8.23 16.54 8.02
C LEU A 39 8.17 17.58 9.14
N MET A 40 7.96 17.17 10.40
CA MET A 40 7.93 18.11 11.52
C MET A 40 9.31 18.67 11.84
N GLU A 41 10.37 17.86 11.69
CA GLU A 41 11.76 18.28 11.85
C GLU A 41 12.15 19.34 10.81
N ASP A 42 11.75 19.14 9.55
CA ASP A 42 12.09 20.04 8.44
C ASP A 42 11.21 21.31 8.41
N LEU A 43 9.88 21.19 8.61
CA LEU A 43 8.96 22.33 8.50
C LEU A 43 8.87 23.15 9.79
N ALA A 44 9.12 22.56 10.96
CA ALA A 44 8.96 23.15 12.29
C ALA A 44 7.60 23.87 12.52
N ASN A 45 6.57 23.56 11.74
CA ASN A 45 5.26 24.22 11.79
C ASN A 45 4.11 23.19 11.69
N PRO A 46 3.31 23.01 12.77
CA PRO A 46 2.26 22.01 12.82
C PRO A 46 1.09 22.30 11.86
N LEU A 47 0.81 23.57 11.56
CA LEU A 47 -0.28 23.94 10.63
C LEU A 47 0.07 23.55 9.20
N LEU A 48 1.32 23.75 8.79
CA LEU A 48 1.79 23.34 7.46
C LEU A 48 1.76 21.83 7.29
N LEU A 49 2.11 21.08 8.34
CA LEU A 49 2.04 19.62 8.35
C LEU A 49 0.60 19.12 8.13
N ILE A 50 -0.39 19.70 8.83
CA ILE A 50 -1.80 19.35 8.65
C ILE A 50 -2.28 19.70 7.24
N LEU A 51 -1.87 20.86 6.70
CA LEU A 51 -2.24 21.27 5.34
C LEU A 51 -1.69 20.28 4.31
N LEU A 52 -0.43 19.88 4.43
CA LEU A 52 0.18 18.86 3.56
C LEU A 52 -0.56 17.51 3.66
N TRP A 53 -0.97 17.10 4.85
CA TRP A 53 -1.79 15.91 5.06
C TRP A 53 -3.15 16.01 4.37
N ILE A 54 -3.82 17.16 4.44
CA ILE A 54 -5.10 17.39 3.76
C ILE A 54 -4.90 17.31 2.24
N VAL A 55 -3.87 17.98 1.71
CA VAL A 55 -3.57 17.95 0.27
C VAL A 55 -3.24 16.53 -0.20
N GLY A 56 -2.39 15.81 0.53
CA GLY A 56 -2.08 14.40 0.26
C GLY A 56 -3.31 13.51 0.33
N GLY A 57 -4.19 13.74 1.29
CA GLY A 57 -5.47 13.04 1.43
C GLY A 57 -6.42 13.26 0.26
N ILE A 58 -6.51 14.49 -0.26
CA ILE A 58 -7.32 14.81 -1.45
C ILE A 58 -6.76 14.07 -2.68
N ILE A 59 -5.45 14.11 -2.89
CA ILE A 59 -4.80 13.41 -4.01
C ILE A 59 -5.05 11.90 -3.91
N ALA A 60 -4.89 11.32 -2.71
CA ALA A 60 -5.16 9.91 -2.46
C ALA A 60 -6.63 9.54 -2.71
N LEU A 61 -7.58 10.40 -2.32
CA LEU A 61 -9.01 10.21 -2.57
C LEU A 61 -9.32 10.20 -4.07
N CYS A 62 -8.76 11.13 -4.84
CA CYS A 62 -8.90 11.13 -6.30
C CYS A 62 -8.40 9.81 -6.91
N GLY A 63 -7.23 9.35 -6.49
CA GLY A 63 -6.69 8.05 -6.92
C GLY A 63 -7.61 6.88 -6.55
N ALA A 64 -8.11 6.85 -5.31
CA ALA A 64 -9.03 5.81 -4.84
C ALA A 64 -10.33 5.74 -5.66
N LEU A 65 -10.88 6.90 -6.06
CA LEU A 65 -12.06 6.96 -6.91
C LEU A 65 -11.78 6.37 -8.30
N CYS A 66 -10.67 6.76 -8.94
CA CYS A 66 -10.26 6.17 -10.23
C CYS A 66 -10.08 4.64 -10.13
N TYR A 67 -9.43 4.17 -9.06
CA TYR A 67 -9.27 2.74 -8.81
C TYR A 67 -10.59 2.01 -8.55
N SER A 68 -11.55 2.66 -7.89
CA SER A 68 -12.86 2.09 -7.64
C SER A 68 -13.67 1.90 -8.93
N GLU A 69 -13.61 2.86 -9.86
CA GLU A 69 -14.25 2.74 -11.17
C GLU A 69 -13.63 1.62 -12.00
N LEU A 70 -12.30 1.53 -12.05
CA LEU A 70 -11.62 0.43 -12.73
C LEU A 70 -11.95 -0.93 -12.10
N GLY A 71 -11.99 -1.01 -10.77
CA GLY A 71 -12.33 -2.22 -10.03
C GLY A 71 -13.79 -2.67 -10.27
N ALA A 72 -14.72 -1.72 -10.40
CA ALA A 72 -16.11 -1.99 -10.75
C ALA A 72 -16.26 -2.44 -12.22
N ALA A 73 -15.53 -1.80 -13.14
CA ALA A 73 -15.55 -2.13 -14.56
C ALA A 73 -14.88 -3.49 -14.87
N MET A 74 -13.86 -3.87 -14.09
CA MET A 74 -13.08 -5.09 -14.30
C MET A 74 -12.99 -5.92 -13.01
N PRO A 75 -14.05 -6.66 -12.62
CA PRO A 75 -14.13 -7.40 -11.35
C PRO A 75 -13.39 -8.74 -11.38
N HIS A 76 -12.13 -8.72 -11.83
CA HIS A 76 -11.24 -9.87 -11.91
C HIS A 76 -10.12 -9.73 -10.86
N ALA A 77 -9.69 -10.86 -10.29
CA ALA A 77 -8.55 -10.87 -9.38
C ALA A 77 -7.25 -10.59 -10.16
N GLY A 78 -6.56 -9.50 -9.85
CA GLY A 78 -5.24 -9.19 -10.42
C GLY A 78 -4.84 -7.70 -10.48
N GLY A 79 -5.69 -6.77 -10.03
CA GLY A 79 -5.30 -5.37 -9.79
C GLY A 79 -4.69 -4.66 -11.01
N GLU A 80 -3.60 -3.90 -10.79
CA GLU A 80 -2.89 -3.15 -11.83
C GLU A 80 -2.48 -4.02 -13.03
N TYR A 81 -2.07 -5.27 -12.80
CA TYR A 81 -1.71 -6.20 -13.88
C TYR A 81 -2.88 -6.39 -14.86
N ILE A 82 -4.09 -6.64 -14.34
CA ILE A 82 -5.29 -6.84 -15.17
C ILE A 82 -5.65 -5.55 -15.90
N PHE A 83 -5.54 -4.41 -15.21
CA PHE A 83 -5.88 -3.10 -15.78
C PHE A 83 -4.96 -2.77 -16.97
N LEU A 84 -3.64 -2.86 -16.79
CA LEU A 84 -2.68 -2.55 -17.85
C LEU A 84 -2.68 -3.60 -18.96
N SER A 85 -2.87 -4.88 -18.63
CA SER A 85 -2.95 -5.95 -19.64
C SER A 85 -4.18 -5.79 -20.55
N ARG A 86 -5.31 -5.32 -20.02
CA ARG A 86 -6.55 -5.12 -20.79
C ARG A 86 -6.58 -3.79 -21.54
N LEU A 87 -6.09 -2.70 -20.95
CA LEU A 87 -6.14 -1.39 -21.60
C LEU A 87 -5.03 -1.17 -22.64
N PHE A 88 -3.83 -1.72 -22.43
CA PHE A 88 -2.68 -1.43 -23.29
C PHE A 88 -2.17 -2.66 -24.03
N ASN A 89 -1.52 -3.57 -23.31
CA ASN A 89 -0.96 -4.80 -23.87
C ASN A 89 -0.52 -5.73 -22.72
N PRO A 90 -0.56 -7.07 -22.89
CA PRO A 90 -0.02 -8.03 -21.93
C PRO A 90 1.43 -7.74 -21.47
N LEU A 91 2.27 -7.17 -22.33
CA LEU A 91 3.64 -6.78 -21.97
C LEU A 91 3.69 -5.70 -20.88
N PHE A 92 2.78 -4.71 -20.92
CA PHE A 92 2.73 -3.66 -19.92
C PHE A 92 2.20 -4.17 -18.57
N GLY A 93 1.28 -5.14 -18.58
CA GLY A 93 0.89 -5.85 -17.36
C GLY A 93 2.06 -6.62 -16.76
N PHE A 94 2.81 -7.38 -17.57
CA PHE A 94 3.99 -8.08 -17.07
C PHE A 94 5.03 -7.13 -16.47
N LEU A 95 5.30 -6.01 -17.14
CA LEU A 95 6.22 -4.99 -16.64
C LEU A 95 5.72 -4.34 -15.36
N SER A 96 4.40 -4.10 -15.23
CA SER A 96 3.82 -3.58 -13.99
C SER A 96 4.07 -4.54 -12.83
N GLY A 97 3.95 -5.85 -13.03
CA GLY A 97 4.28 -6.86 -12.03
C GLY A 97 5.74 -6.77 -11.55
N TRP A 98 6.69 -6.57 -12.47
CA TRP A 98 8.10 -6.35 -12.12
C TRP A 98 8.33 -5.06 -11.35
N VAL A 99 7.68 -3.97 -11.76
CA VAL A 99 7.75 -2.69 -11.04
C VAL A 99 7.17 -2.83 -9.64
N SER A 100 6.00 -3.47 -9.47
CA SER A 100 5.41 -3.73 -8.15
C SER A 100 6.33 -4.59 -7.28
N PHE A 101 7.03 -5.57 -7.86
CA PHE A 101 7.96 -6.43 -7.12
C PHE A 101 9.16 -5.64 -6.57
N PHE A 102 9.84 -4.88 -7.43
CA PHE A 102 11.02 -4.12 -7.03
C PHE A 102 10.67 -2.86 -6.24
N VAL A 103 9.74 -2.04 -6.75
CA VAL A 103 9.43 -0.73 -6.17
C VAL A 103 8.32 -0.85 -5.13
N GLY A 104 7.26 -1.60 -5.44
CA GLY A 104 6.07 -1.69 -4.59
C GLY A 104 6.30 -2.43 -3.27
N PHE A 105 7.18 -3.43 -3.24
CA PHE A 105 7.43 -4.21 -2.02
C PHE A 105 8.82 -3.99 -1.44
N SER A 106 9.88 -3.95 -2.26
CA SER A 106 11.24 -3.92 -1.69
C SER A 106 11.59 -2.57 -1.07
N ALA A 107 11.19 -1.45 -1.69
CA ALA A 107 11.47 -0.13 -1.14
C ALA A 107 10.75 0.16 0.19
N PRO A 108 9.44 -0.12 0.36
CA PRO A 108 8.77 0.05 1.65
C PRO A 108 9.32 -0.86 2.75
N ILE A 109 9.71 -2.10 2.41
CA ILE A 109 10.33 -3.03 3.37
C ILE A 109 11.68 -2.47 3.82
N ALA A 110 12.52 -2.00 2.90
CA ALA A 110 13.81 -1.39 3.23
C ALA A 110 13.63 -0.13 4.10
N ALA A 111 12.72 0.78 3.73
CA ALA A 111 12.42 1.97 4.52
C ALA A 111 11.91 1.62 5.93
N SER A 112 11.06 0.59 6.04
CA SER A 112 10.55 0.11 7.33
C SER A 112 11.66 -0.52 8.18
N ALA A 113 12.59 -1.25 7.58
CA ALA A 113 13.74 -1.83 8.28
C ALA A 113 14.71 -0.77 8.80
N ILE A 114 14.97 0.28 8.01
CA ILE A 114 15.78 1.44 8.44
C ILE A 114 15.09 2.16 9.60
N GLY A 115 13.80 2.49 9.46
CA GLY A 115 13.03 3.10 10.54
C GLY A 115 13.04 2.25 11.81
N PHE A 116 12.80 0.94 11.69
CA PHE A 116 12.88 0.02 12.82
C PHE A 116 14.24 0.04 13.50
N ALA A 117 15.35 0.01 12.73
CA ALA A 117 16.70 0.07 13.28
C ALA A 117 16.96 1.39 14.06
N GLU A 118 16.50 2.53 13.54
CA GLU A 118 16.59 3.82 14.24
C GLU A 118 15.78 3.84 15.53
N TYR A 119 14.52 3.41 15.50
CA TYR A 119 13.68 3.36 16.69
C TYR A 119 14.22 2.37 17.72
N LEU A 120 14.73 1.21 17.30
CA LEU A 120 15.34 0.21 18.19
C LEU A 120 16.60 0.74 18.86
N THR A 121 17.44 1.45 18.11
CA THR A 121 18.67 2.08 18.63
C THR A 121 18.35 3.18 19.65
N ARG A 122 17.33 3.99 19.39
CA ARG A 122 16.84 5.01 20.33
C ARG A 122 16.21 4.40 21.58
N ALA A 123 15.49 3.29 21.45
CA ALA A 123 14.82 2.63 22.57
C ALA A 123 15.77 1.83 23.48
N PHE A 124 16.79 1.18 22.91
CA PHE A 124 17.76 0.35 23.64
C PHE A 124 19.20 0.77 23.35
N PRO A 125 19.63 1.97 23.79
CA PRO A 125 20.99 2.47 23.56
C PRO A 125 22.08 1.56 24.18
N GLN A 126 21.72 0.74 25.17
CA GLN A 126 22.59 -0.21 25.86
C GLN A 126 22.97 -1.43 25.00
N LEU A 127 22.23 -1.74 23.93
CA LEU A 127 22.51 -2.87 23.05
C LEU A 127 23.76 -2.64 22.19
N LEU A 128 24.09 -1.37 21.92
CA LEU A 128 25.30 -0.95 21.20
C LEU A 128 26.51 -0.76 22.10
N SER A 129 26.33 -0.62 23.42
CA SER A 129 27.44 -0.38 24.37
C SER A 129 28.13 -1.66 24.87
N LEU A 130 27.70 -2.83 24.40
CA LEU A 130 28.27 -4.14 24.77
C LEU A 130 29.14 -4.77 23.66
N GLY A 131 29.51 -3.99 22.63
CA GLY A 131 30.43 -4.38 21.56
C GLY A 131 31.76 -3.65 21.67
#